data_AF-A0A7Z7LHR1-F1
#
_entry.id   AF-A0A7Z7LHR1-F1
#
_cell.length_a   1.000
_cell.length_b   1.000
_cell.length_c   1.000
_cell.angle_alpha   90.00
_cell.angle_beta   90.00
_cell.angle_gamma   90.00
#
_symmetry.space_group_name_H-M   'P 1'
#
loop_
_entity.id
_entity.type
_entity.pdbx_description
1 polymer ?
#
loop_
_entity_poly.entity_id
_entity_poly.type
_entity_poly.pdbx_seq_one_letter_code
_entity_poly.pdbx_strand_id
1 'polypeptide(L)'
;MRKLPSILLILIVASLSLATFFRPDIRPGYGVTETKWLSDYFEPLKGTNMDTLVYFMDSGNPGPTFLLMGGTHAMEIAGTVAATIFIENAIVEHCLLE
;
A
#
# COMPACT_ATOMS: atom_id res chain seq x y z
N MET A 1 -34.02 -11.49 -28.03
CA MET A 1 -32.93 -10.64 -28.61
C MET A 1 -32.87 -9.22 -28.04
N ARG A 2 -33.99 -8.53 -27.75
CA ARG A 2 -34.00 -7.14 -27.19
C ARG A 2 -33.25 -6.94 -25.86
N LYS A 3 -33.04 -7.99 -25.06
CA LYS A 3 -32.34 -7.92 -23.76
C LYS A 3 -30.83 -8.21 -23.86
N LEU A 4 -30.38 -8.77 -24.98
CA LEU A 4 -28.97 -9.09 -25.22
C LEU A 4 -28.03 -7.89 -25.06
N PRO A 5 -28.33 -6.68 -25.60
CA PRO A 5 -27.46 -5.53 -25.42
C PRO A 5 -27.39 -5.08 -23.95
N SER A 6 -28.50 -5.16 -23.20
CA SER A 6 -28.52 -4.82 -21.77
C SER A 6 -27.69 -5.80 -20.94
N ILE A 7 -27.78 -7.11 -21.24
CA ILE A 7 -26.97 -8.13 -20.57
C ILE A 7 -25.48 -7.92 -20.87
N LEU A 8 -25.13 -7.68 -22.14
CA LEU A 8 -23.75 -7.42 -22.53
C LEU A 8 -23.20 -6.16 -21.85
N LEU A 9 -24.00 -5.09 -21.78
CA LEU A 9 -23.63 -3.87 -21.07
C LEU A 9 -23.37 -4.13 -19.58
N ILE A 10 -24.24 -4.89 -18.90
CA ILE A 10 -24.05 -5.24 -17.49
C ILE A 10 -22.78 -6.05 -17.30
N LEU A 11 -22.50 -7.02 -18.17
CA LEU A 11 -21.28 -7.82 -18.09
C LEU A 11 -20.03 -6.96 -18.28
N ILE A 12 -20.02 -6.07 -19.28
CA ILE A 12 -18.88 -5.16 -19.52
C ILE A 12 -18.65 -4.26 -18.30
N VAL A 13 -19.70 -3.64 -17.76
CA VAL A 13 -19.60 -2.77 -16.58
C VAL A 13 -19.11 -3.57 -15.37
N ALA A 14 -19.66 -4.76 -15.12
CA ALA A 14 -19.23 -5.61 -14.00
C ALA A 14 -17.77 -6.04 -14.13
N SER A 15 -17.32 -6.45 -15.32
CA SER A 15 -15.93 -6.84 -15.58
C SER A 15 -14.96 -5.67 -15.38
N LEU A 16 -15.31 -4.47 -15.85
CA LEU A 16 -14.50 -3.27 -15.63
C LEU A 16 -14.43 -2.89 -14.14
N SER A 17 -15.54 -3.00 -13.41
CA SER A 17 -15.57 -2.75 -11.97
C SER A 17 -14.77 -3.75 -11.16
N LEU A 18 -14.72 -5.04 -11.57
CA LEU A 18 -13.90 -6.05 -10.90
C LEU A 18 -12.41 -5.96 -11.28
N ALA A 19 -12.09 -5.32 -12.40
CA ALA A 19 -10.71 -5.08 -12.82
C ALA A 19 -10.06 -3.88 -12.12
N THR A 20 -10.79 -3.13 -11.28
CA THR A 20 -10.24 -1.98 -10.57
C THR A 20 -9.16 -2.42 -9.58
N PHE A 21 -8.06 -1.66 -9.52
CA PHE A 21 -7.00 -1.88 -8.55
C PHE A 21 -7.54 -1.73 -7.13
N PHE A 22 -7.53 -2.82 -6.36
CA PHE A 22 -7.72 -2.74 -4.93
C PHE A 22 -6.46 -2.15 -4.32
N ARG A 23 -6.58 -0.95 -3.74
CA ARG A 23 -5.54 -0.33 -2.95
C ARG A 23 -6.09 -0.11 -1.54
N PRO A 24 -5.45 -0.65 -0.49
CA PRO A 24 -5.83 -0.33 0.88
C PRO A 24 -5.80 1.20 1.07
N ASP A 25 -6.82 1.75 1.73
CA ASP A 25 -6.82 3.14 2.18
C ASP A 25 -5.85 3.27 3.34
N ILE A 26 -4.58 3.55 3.04
CA ILE A 26 -3.55 3.86 4.03
C ILE A 26 -3.51 5.38 4.20
N ARG A 27 -3.49 5.87 5.43
CA ARG A 27 -3.45 7.30 5.75
C ARG A 27 -2.11 7.68 6.40
N PRO A 28 -1.05 7.95 5.61
CA PRO A 28 0.28 8.25 6.14
C PRO A 28 0.22 9.33 7.22
N GLY A 29 0.74 9.01 8.40
CA GLY A 29 0.84 9.96 9.50
C GLY A 29 1.98 10.96 9.30
N TYR A 30 2.12 11.89 10.24
CA TYR A 30 3.17 12.93 10.20
C TYR A 30 4.60 12.38 10.28
N GLY A 31 4.78 11.13 10.72
CA GLY A 31 6.10 10.48 10.76
C GLY A 31 6.60 9.99 9.39
N VAL A 32 5.76 9.97 8.36
CA VAL A 32 6.17 9.62 7.00
C VAL A 32 6.83 10.82 6.34
N THR A 33 8.11 10.68 5.99
CA THR A 33 8.94 11.75 5.43
C THR A 33 9.05 11.69 3.91
N GLU A 34 8.90 10.50 3.31
CA GLU A 34 8.93 10.30 1.86
C GLU A 34 8.04 9.10 1.47
N THR A 35 7.56 9.09 0.23
CA THR A 35 6.82 7.97 -0.35
C THR A 35 7.34 7.68 -1.74
N LYS A 36 7.61 6.39 -2.03
CA LYS A 36 8.07 5.89 -3.33
C LYS A 36 7.19 4.76 -3.84
N TRP A 37 7.44 4.30 -5.06
CA TRP A 37 6.81 3.12 -5.62
C TRP A 37 7.70 1.90 -5.45
N LEU A 38 7.09 0.73 -5.27
CA LEU A 38 7.84 -0.53 -5.31
C LEU A 38 8.47 -0.76 -6.69
N SER A 39 7.82 -0.27 -7.75
CA SER A 39 8.37 -0.29 -9.10
C SER A 39 9.66 0.52 -9.28
N ASP A 40 9.99 1.46 -8.38
CA ASP A 40 11.30 2.13 -8.38
C ASP A 40 12.46 1.14 -8.11
N TYR A 41 12.16 0.00 -7.48
CA TYR A 41 13.10 -1.09 -7.21
C TYR A 41 12.96 -2.26 -8.19
N PHE A 42 11.75 -2.48 -8.72
CA PHE A 42 11.46 -3.56 -9.66
C PHE A 42 10.46 -3.11 -10.74
N GLU A 43 11.00 -2.53 -11.82
CA GLU A 43 10.25 -1.92 -12.93
C GLU A 43 9.09 -2.78 -13.49
N PRO A 44 9.16 -4.13 -13.58
CA PRO A 44 8.05 -4.93 -14.09
C PRO A 44 6.73 -4.82 -13.31
N LEU A 45 6.76 -4.32 -12.06
CA LEU A 45 5.54 -4.10 -11.28
C LEU A 45 4.79 -2.84 -11.71
N LYS A 46 5.43 -1.93 -12.44
CA LYS A 46 4.88 -0.62 -12.75
C LYS A 46 3.53 -0.71 -13.45
N GLY A 47 2.53 -0.06 -12.85
CA GLY A 47 1.16 -0.06 -13.37
C GLY A 47 0.39 -1.37 -13.19
N THR A 48 0.95 -2.34 -12.46
CA THR A 48 0.23 -3.56 -12.05
C THR A 48 -0.46 -3.36 -10.70
N ASN A 49 -1.38 -4.27 -10.33
CA ASN A 49 -2.01 -4.27 -8.99
C ASN A 49 -1.01 -4.55 -7.85
N MET A 50 0.19 -5.03 -8.18
CA MET A 50 1.24 -5.34 -7.22
C MET A 50 2.20 -4.17 -7.00
N ASP A 51 2.01 -3.05 -7.71
CA ASP A 51 2.77 -1.82 -7.46
C ASP A 51 2.22 -1.09 -6.23
N THR A 52 2.87 -1.32 -5.09
CA THR A 52 2.48 -0.72 -3.82
C THR A 52 3.38 0.47 -3.48
N LEU A 53 2.87 1.35 -2.62
CA LEU A 53 3.68 2.42 -2.06
C LEU A 53 4.69 1.85 -1.04
N VAL A 54 5.87 2.46 -1.01
CA VAL A 54 6.90 2.27 0.03
C VAL A 54 7.00 3.57 0.81
N TYR A 55 6.74 3.50 2.11
CA TYR A 55 6.76 4.65 3.01
C TYR A 55 8.08 4.72 3.75
N PHE A 56 8.69 5.90 3.77
CA PHE A 56 9.92 6.18 4.50
C PHE A 56 9.59 7.03 5.73
N MET A 57 10.20 6.67 6.86
CA MET A 57 10.10 7.40 8.11
C MET A 57 11.53 7.64 8.61
N ASP A 58 12.01 8.86 8.48
CA ASP A 58 13.38 9.25 8.80
C ASP A 58 13.39 10.32 9.89
N SER A 59 14.13 10.05 10.97
CA SER A 59 14.30 11.00 12.07
C SER A 59 15.27 12.15 11.75
N GLY A 60 16.04 12.03 10.67
CA GLY A 60 17.15 12.93 10.33
C GLY A 60 18.38 12.78 11.23
N ASN A 61 18.36 11.84 12.18
CA ASN A 61 19.43 11.59 13.14
C ASN A 61 20.08 10.22 12.90
N PRO A 62 21.37 10.03 13.19
CA PRO A 62 22.02 8.73 13.10
C PRO A 62 21.35 7.70 14.02
N GLY A 63 21.08 6.51 13.49
CA GLY A 63 20.41 5.45 14.22
C GLY A 63 20.26 4.16 13.40
N PRO A 64 19.71 3.09 14.01
CA PRO A 64 19.44 1.84 13.30
C PRO A 64 18.34 2.04 12.24
N THR A 65 18.45 1.30 11.14
CA THR A 65 17.41 1.21 10.12
C THR A 65 16.73 -0.16 10.23
N PHE A 66 15.40 -0.18 10.13
CA PHE A 66 14.65 -1.43 10.05
C PHE A 66 13.60 -1.36 8.94
N LEU A 67 13.23 -2.53 8.43
CA LEU A 67 12.16 -2.69 7.45
C LEU A 67 10.95 -3.31 8.16
N LEU A 68 9.79 -2.68 8.02
CA LEU A 68 8.51 -3.22 8.46
C LEU A 68 7.66 -3.54 7.24
N MET A 69 7.18 -4.78 7.14
CA MET A 69 6.26 -5.20 6.10
C MET A 69 5.29 -6.26 6.62
N GLY A 70 4.12 -6.33 5.99
CA GLY A 70 3.09 -7.33 6.26
C GLY A 70 2.27 -7.60 5.00
N GLY A 71 1.47 -8.67 5.01
CA GLY A 71 0.61 -9.01 3.89
C GLY A 71 1.28 -9.80 2.77
N THR A 72 2.40 -10.48 3.04
CA THR A 72 3.01 -11.44 2.10
C THR A 72 1.98 -12.47 1.64
N HIS A 73 1.17 -12.99 2.58
CA HIS A 73 -0.05 -13.69 2.26
C HIS A 73 -1.27 -12.84 2.62
N ALA A 74 -2.27 -12.83 1.73
CA ALA A 74 -3.47 -12.01 1.88
C ALA A 74 -4.28 -12.30 3.15
N MET A 75 -4.16 -13.51 3.72
CA MET A 75 -4.88 -13.94 4.93
C MET A 75 -4.12 -13.68 6.23
N GLU A 76 -2.88 -13.17 6.17
CA GLU A 76 -2.05 -12.85 7.34
C GLU A 76 -2.36 -11.43 7.86
N ILE A 77 -3.63 -11.18 8.16
CA ILE A 77 -4.18 -9.84 8.40
C ILE A 77 -3.49 -9.10 9.55
N ALA A 78 -3.03 -9.83 10.58
CA ALA A 78 -2.37 -9.22 11.73
C ALA A 78 -1.11 -8.42 11.33
N GLY A 79 -0.29 -8.93 10.40
CA GLY A 79 0.90 -8.23 9.93
C GLY A 79 0.56 -6.99 9.11
N THR A 80 -0.45 -7.09 8.24
CA THR A 80 -0.94 -5.96 7.43
C THR A 80 -1.49 -4.84 8.31
N VAL A 81 -2.29 -5.19 9.32
CA VAL A 81 -2.87 -4.21 10.25
C VAL A 81 -1.79 -3.57 11.12
N ALA A 82 -0.82 -4.35 11.61
CA ALA A 82 0.29 -3.80 12.39
C ALA A 82 1.12 -2.79 11.59
N ALA A 83 1.46 -3.12 10.33
CA ALA A 83 2.17 -2.19 9.45
C ALA A 83 1.35 -0.92 9.16
N THR A 84 0.03 -1.07 8.94
CA THR A 84 -0.88 0.06 8.72
C THR A 84 -0.91 0.98 9.93
N ILE A 85 -1.19 0.47 11.13
CA ILE A 85 -1.23 1.27 12.36
C ILE A 85 0.11 2.00 12.59
N PHE A 86 1.23 1.34 12.32
CA PHE A 86 2.55 1.94 12.46
C PHE A 86 2.73 3.15 11.53
N ILE A 87 2.44 2.98 10.24
CA ILE A 87 2.57 4.05 9.23
C ILE A 87 1.63 5.23 9.53
N GLU A 88 0.45 4.98 10.09
CA GLU A 88 -0.54 6.04 10.36
C GLU A 88 -0.26 6.83 11.65
N ASN A 89 0.50 6.27 12.61
CA ASN A 89 0.61 6.83 13.96
C ASN A 89 2.04 7.06 14.47
N ALA A 90 3.02 6.30 13.99
CA ALA A 90 4.37 6.38 14.54
C ALA A 90 5.09 7.66 14.09
N ILE A 91 5.97 8.15 14.94
CA ILE A 91 6.97 9.19 14.63
C ILE A 91 8.32 8.61 15.03
N VAL A 92 9.26 8.59 14.10
CA VAL A 92 10.61 8.07 14.36
C VAL A 92 11.46 9.24 14.86
N GLU A 93 11.92 9.14 16.10
CA GLU A 93 12.78 10.13 16.75
C GLU A 93 14.11 9.49 17.13
N HIS A 94 15.13 10.33 17.39
CA HIS A 94 16.37 9.83 17.95
C HIS A 94 16.15 9.37 19.39
N CYS A 95 16.80 8.29 19.79
CA CYS A 95 16.77 7.84 21.17
C CYS A 95 17.64 8.77 22.03
N LEU A 96 17.00 9.61 22.84
CA LEU A 96 17.63 10.28 23.97
C LEU A 96 17.89 9.23 25.05
N LEU A 97 19.05 8.60 25.01
CA LEU A 97 19.56 7.90 26.20
C LEU A 97 20.12 8.97 27.14
N GLU A 98 19.27 9.49 28.02
CA GLU A 98 19.70 10.08 29.30
C GLU A 98 19.85 8.99 30.36
#